data_AF-A0A172QS33-F1
#
_entry.id   AF-A0A172QS33-F1
#
_cell.length_a   1.000
_cell.length_b   1.000
_cell.length_c   1.000
_cell.angle_alpha   90.00
_cell.angle_beta   90.00
_cell.angle_gamma   90.00
#
_symmetry.space_group_name_H-M   'P 1'
#
loop_
_entity.id
_entity.type
_entity.pdbx_description
1 polymer ?
#
loop_
_entity_poly.entity_id
_entity_poly.type
_entity_poly.pdbx_seq_one_letter_code
_entity_poly.pdbx_strand_id
1 'polypeptide(L)'
;MTNAGDSFEIRMPSGTDDPLSDAEIQKYREEINRLDREIIDAIKRRTKISQTIGKTRMSSGGTRLVHTREVAIINQFREEIGEEGPALAGILLRMGRGKLG
;
A
#
# COMPACT_ATOMS: atom_id res chain seq x y z
N MET A 1 -6.69 -14.37 -17.38
CA MET A 1 -7.21 -15.35 -16.40
C MET A 1 -6.33 -15.29 -15.16
N THR A 2 -6.75 -14.55 -14.14
CA THR A 2 -6.27 -14.69 -12.76
C THR A 2 -7.48 -15.09 -11.95
N ASN A 3 -7.62 -16.40 -11.76
CA ASN A 3 -8.71 -16.99 -10.99
C ASN A 3 -8.16 -17.38 -9.60
N ALA A 4 -9.06 -17.38 -8.61
CA ALA A 4 -8.86 -17.74 -7.20
C ALA A 4 -8.15 -16.70 -6.32
N GLY A 5 -8.84 -15.59 -6.05
CA GLY A 5 -8.73 -14.98 -4.72
C GLY A 5 -9.65 -15.76 -3.81
N ASP A 6 -9.07 -16.46 -2.84
CA ASP A 6 -9.77 -17.11 -1.73
C ASP A 6 -10.76 -16.09 -1.14
N SER A 7 -12.05 -16.29 -1.36
CA SER A 7 -13.08 -15.36 -0.90
C SER A 7 -13.14 -15.47 0.62
N PHE A 8 -12.30 -14.71 1.31
CA PHE A 8 -12.35 -14.64 2.75
C PHE A 8 -13.68 -14.00 3.16
N GLU A 9 -14.65 -14.82 3.59
CA GLU A 9 -15.98 -14.35 3.94
C GLU A 9 -15.92 -13.54 5.23
N ILE A 10 -16.07 -12.23 5.11
CA ILE A 10 -16.17 -11.31 6.24
C ILE A 10 -17.62 -11.33 6.71
N ARG A 11 -17.87 -11.99 7.84
CA ARG A 11 -19.10 -11.83 8.62
C ARG A 11 -19.07 -10.49 9.35
N MET A 12 -20.12 -9.69 9.12
CA MET A 12 -20.36 -8.44 9.82
C MET A 12 -21.32 -8.68 11.00
N PRO A 13 -20.89 -8.47 12.26
CA PRO A 13 -21.78 -8.50 13.42
C PRO A 13 -22.93 -7.50 13.27
N SER A 14 -24.17 -7.92 13.52
CA SER A 14 -25.36 -7.06 13.35
C SER A 14 -25.70 -6.21 14.58
N GLY A 15 -24.98 -6.35 15.70
CA GLY A 15 -25.24 -5.60 16.93
C GLY A 15 -24.47 -6.15 18.14
N THR A 16 -24.74 -5.59 19.33
CA THR A 16 -24.06 -5.97 20.59
C THR A 16 -24.32 -7.41 21.01
N ASP A 17 -25.45 -7.98 20.61
CA ASP A 17 -25.89 -9.33 21.00
C ASP A 17 -25.43 -10.42 20.02
N ASP A 18 -24.65 -10.05 19.00
CA ASP A 18 -24.09 -10.97 18.01
C ASP A 18 -22.56 -10.80 17.86
N PRO A 19 -21.78 -11.03 18.92
CA PRO A 19 -20.33 -10.87 18.85
C PRO A 19 -19.70 -11.96 17.97
N LEU A 20 -18.57 -11.61 17.34
CA LEU A 20 -17.68 -12.62 16.76
C LEU A 20 -17.17 -13.56 17.86
N SER A 21 -17.12 -14.85 17.57
CA SER A 21 -16.44 -15.81 18.43
C SER A 21 -14.92 -15.63 18.39
N ASP A 22 -14.23 -16.10 19.43
CA ASP A 22 -12.76 -16.08 19.50
C ASP A 22 -12.11 -16.79 18.29
N ALA A 23 -12.73 -17.88 17.82
CA ALA A 23 -12.26 -18.62 16.66
C ALA A 23 -12.39 -17.83 15.35
N GLU A 24 -13.47 -17.04 15.18
CA GLU A 24 -13.62 -16.13 14.03
C GLU A 24 -12.61 -14.98 14.09
N ILE A 25 -12.43 -14.38 15.27
CA ILE A 25 -11.43 -13.32 15.48
C ILE A 25 -10.02 -13.82 15.15
N GLN A 26 -9.69 -15.05 15.56
CA GLN A 26 -8.39 -15.63 15.28
C GLN A 26 -8.17 -15.83 13.76
N LYS A 27 -9.19 -16.30 13.03
CA LYS A 27 -9.13 -16.39 11.55
C LYS A 27 -8.96 -15.02 10.89
N TYR A 28 -9.67 -13.99 11.37
CA TYR A 28 -9.51 -12.61 10.87
C TYR A 28 -8.10 -12.07 11.09
N ARG A 29 -7.46 -12.40 12.21
CA ARG A 29 -6.07 -11.99 12.46
C ARG A 29 -5.07 -12.71 11.56
N GLU A 30 -5.29 -13.99 11.29
CA GLU A 30 -4.47 -14.76 10.35
C GLU A 30 -4.59 -14.21 8.92
N GLU A 31 -5.79 -13.81 8.53
CA GLU A 31 -6.07 -13.11 7.27
C GLU A 31 -5.30 -11.78 7.19
N ILE A 32 -5.41 -10.94 8.22
CA ILE A 32 -4.69 -9.66 8.30
C ILE A 32 -3.18 -9.89 8.18
N ASN A 33 -2.63 -10.88 8.90
CA ASN A 33 -1.20 -11.20 8.83
C ASN A 33 -0.76 -11.58 7.41
N ARG A 34 -1.60 -12.29 6.65
CA ARG A 34 -1.33 -12.61 5.23
C ARG A 34 -1.34 -11.35 4.38
N LEU A 35 -2.37 -10.51 4.52
CA LEU A 35 -2.48 -9.25 3.77
C LEU A 35 -1.30 -8.31 4.07
N ASP A 36 -0.91 -8.19 5.34
CA ASP A 36 0.25 -7.41 5.75
C ASP A 36 1.53 -7.90 5.08
N ARG A 37 1.70 -9.22 4.97
CA ARG A 37 2.84 -9.79 4.27
C ARG A 37 2.85 -9.42 2.79
N GLU A 38 1.70 -9.50 2.12
CA GLU A 38 1.54 -9.12 0.72
C GLU A 38 1.83 -7.62 0.52
N ILE A 39 1.32 -6.76 1.40
CA ILE A 39 1.57 -5.32 1.39
C ILE A 39 3.07 -5.04 1.55
N ILE A 40 3.73 -5.66 2.52
CA ILE A 40 5.17 -5.49 2.77
C ILE A 40 5.99 -5.90 1.54
N ASP A 41 5.68 -7.04 0.93
CA ASP A 41 6.41 -7.53 -0.23
C ASP A 41 6.16 -6.65 -1.47
N ALA A 42 4.93 -6.14 -1.64
CA ALA A 42 4.61 -5.15 -2.67
C ALA A 42 5.37 -3.83 -2.47
N ILE A 43 5.44 -3.31 -1.23
CA ILE A 43 6.16 -2.07 -0.90
C ILE A 43 7.66 -2.22 -1.17
N LYS A 44 8.27 -3.36 -0.80
CA LYS A 44 9.68 -3.65 -1.10
C LYS A 44 9.95 -3.63 -2.61
N ARG A 45 9.12 -4.30 -3.40
CA ARG A 45 9.22 -4.30 -4.86
C ARG A 45 9.06 -2.90 -5.44
N ARG A 46 8.02 -2.16 -5.04
CA ARG A 46 7.77 -0.77 -5.47
C ARG A 46 8.96 0.14 -5.18
N THR A 47 9.54 0.03 -3.99
CA THR A 47 10.72 0.78 -3.56
C THR A 47 11.91 0.52 -4.47
N LYS A 48 12.24 -0.75 -4.74
CA LYS A 48 13.36 -1.13 -5.62
C LYS A 48 13.19 -0.58 -7.05
N ILE A 49 11.97 -0.64 -7.59
CA ILE A 49 11.65 -0.09 -8.91
C ILE A 49 11.83 1.43 -8.91
N SER A 50 11.27 2.14 -7.92
CA SER A 50 11.38 3.59 -7.80
C SER A 50 12.84 4.06 -7.71
N GLN A 51 13.66 3.38 -6.93
CA GLN A 51 15.09 3.68 -6.80
C GLN A 51 15.83 3.47 -8.13
N THR A 52 15.49 2.40 -8.86
CA THR A 52 16.09 2.11 -10.18
C THR A 52 15.76 3.21 -11.18
N ILE A 53 14.48 3.63 -11.26
CA ILE A 53 14.05 4.76 -12.10
C ILE A 53 14.81 6.04 -11.73
N GLY A 54 14.91 6.35 -10.44
CA GLY A 54 15.64 7.52 -9.96
C GLY A 54 17.10 7.53 -10.39
N LYS A 55 17.79 6.38 -10.26
CA LYS A 55 19.18 6.22 -10.71
C LYS A 55 19.33 6.43 -12.21
N THR A 56 18.47 5.83 -13.03
CA THR A 56 18.49 5.97 -14.50
C THR A 56 18.25 7.41 -14.95
N ARG A 57 17.35 8.14 -14.28
CA ARG A 57 17.11 9.56 -14.60
C ARG A 57 18.32 10.41 -14.27
N MET A 58 18.92 10.21 -13.10
CA MET A 58 20.12 10.93 -12.71
C MET A 58 21.31 10.65 -13.63
N SER A 59 21.51 9.40 -14.06
CA SER A 59 22.60 9.04 -14.99
C SER A 59 22.43 9.67 -16.38
N SER A 60 21.21 10.08 -16.71
CA SER A 60 20.87 10.72 -17.99
C SER A 60 20.80 12.25 -17.89
N GLY A 61 21.29 12.85 -16.79
CA GLY A 61 21.25 14.30 -16.55
C GLY A 61 19.87 14.84 -16.15
N GLY A 62 18.88 13.97 -15.94
CA GLY A 62 17.55 14.35 -15.49
C GLY A 62 17.50 14.63 -13.99
N THR A 63 16.44 15.30 -13.55
CA THR A 63 16.20 15.55 -12.12
C THR A 63 15.95 14.22 -11.39
N ARG A 64 16.21 14.17 -10.08
CA ARG A 64 15.87 12.98 -9.26
C ARG A 64 14.35 12.81 -9.11
N LEU A 65 13.61 13.91 -9.16
CA LEU A 65 12.19 14.00 -8.78
C LEU A 65 11.34 14.58 -9.92
N VAL A 66 10.09 14.12 -10.06
CA VAL A 66 9.10 14.73 -10.98
C VAL A 66 7.89 15.13 -10.15
N HIS A 67 7.81 16.42 -9.79
CA HIS A 67 6.76 16.93 -8.91
C HIS A 67 5.35 16.57 -9.39
N THR A 68 5.06 16.76 -10.68
CA THR A 68 3.77 16.43 -11.29
C THR A 68 3.39 14.95 -11.10
N ARG A 69 4.37 14.04 -11.19
CA ARG A 69 4.12 12.61 -11.00
C ARG A 69 3.83 12.29 -9.53
N GLU A 70 4.50 12.97 -8.61
CA GLU A 70 4.28 12.77 -7.18
C GLU A 70 2.91 13.27 -6.72
N VAL A 71 2.49 14.43 -7.23
CA VAL A 71 1.14 14.96 -7.00
C VAL A 71 0.08 13.98 -7.54
N ALA A 72 0.27 13.44 -8.75
CA ALA A 72 -0.65 12.46 -9.31
C ALA A 72 -0.76 11.19 -8.44
N ILE A 73 0.36 10.69 -7.90
CA ILE A 73 0.35 9.54 -6.98
C ILE A 73 -0.39 9.87 -5.68
N ILE A 74 -0.17 11.06 -5.11
CA ILE A 74 -0.84 11.49 -3.88
C ILE A 74 -2.35 11.60 -4.09
N ASN A 75 -2.78 12.18 -5.21
CA ASN A 75 -4.20 12.31 -5.55
C ASN A 75 -4.84 10.94 -5.77
N GLN A 76 -4.17 10.03 -6.48
CA GLN A 76 -4.65 8.66 -6.65
C GLN A 76 -4.88 7.96 -5.29
N PHE A 77 -3.93 8.07 -4.35
CA PHE A 77 -4.12 7.46 -3.03
C PHE A 77 -5.25 8.13 -2.24
N ARG A 78 -5.42 9.45 -2.36
CA ARG A 78 -6.54 10.17 -1.74
C ARG A 78 -7.90 9.71 -2.29
N GLU A 79 -7.99 9.51 -3.59
CA GLU A 79 -9.23 9.07 -4.27
C GLU A 79 -9.62 7.64 -3.84
N GLU A 80 -8.64 6.75 -3.68
CA GLU A 80 -8.90 5.33 -3.38
C GLU A 80 -9.10 5.02 -1.88
N ILE A 81 -8.34 5.69 -0.99
CA ILE A 81 -8.36 5.38 0.46
C ILE A 81 -8.60 6.59 1.36
N GLY A 82 -9.05 7.71 0.78
CA GLY A 82 -9.52 8.88 1.52
C GLY A 82 -8.43 9.66 2.26
N GLU A 83 -8.70 10.00 3.52
CA GLU A 83 -7.88 10.92 4.34
C GLU A 83 -6.45 10.41 4.55
N GLU A 84 -6.27 9.09 4.70
CA GLU A 84 -4.96 8.47 4.94
C GLU A 84 -4.12 8.31 3.65
N GLY A 85 -4.75 8.48 2.48
CA GLY A 85 -4.12 8.32 1.17
C GLY A 85 -2.84 9.13 0.99
N PRO A 86 -2.88 10.45 1.17
CA PRO A 86 -1.70 11.31 1.06
C PRO A 86 -0.54 10.90 2.00
N ALA A 87 -0.85 10.47 3.22
CA ALA A 87 0.17 10.06 4.19
C ALA A 87 0.89 8.77 3.74
N LEU A 88 0.11 7.77 3.30
CA LEU A 88 0.65 6.52 2.77
C LEU A 88 1.47 6.75 1.49
N ALA A 89 0.96 7.53 0.54
CA ALA A 89 1.70 7.92 -0.66
C ALA A 89 3.03 8.61 -0.30
N GLY A 90 3.01 9.51 0.69
CA GLY A 90 4.20 10.20 1.19
C GLY A 90 5.27 9.24 1.73
N ILE A 91 4.88 8.21 2.49
CA ILE A 91 5.79 7.15 2.96
C ILE A 91 6.45 6.46 1.77
N LEU A 92 5.65 6.00 0.80
CA LEU A 92 6.13 5.25 -0.35
C LEU A 92 7.05 6.08 -1.27
N LEU A 93 6.77 7.38 -1.42
CA LEU A 93 7.62 8.30 -2.15
C LEU A 93 8.98 8.47 -1.45
N ARG A 94 8.99 8.69 -0.12
CA ARG A 94 10.24 8.82 0.65
C ARG A 94 11.09 7.55 0.60
N MET A 95 10.49 6.37 0.66
CA MET A 95 11.21 5.09 0.52
C MET A 95 11.89 4.96 -0.84
N GLY A 96 11.22 5.39 -1.91
CA GLY A 96 11.72 5.27 -3.28
C GLY A 96 12.78 6.28 -3.68
N ARG A 97 12.67 7.54 -3.22
CA ARG A 97 13.53 8.66 -3.67
C ARG A 97 14.46 9.22 -2.60
N GLY A 98 14.30 8.81 -1.35
CA GLY A 98 14.94 9.44 -0.18
C GLY A 98 14.09 10.58 0.42
N LYS A 99 14.54 11.11 1.56
CA LYS A 99 13.94 12.32 2.16
C LYS A 99 14.28 13.54 1.28
N LEU A 100 13.36 14.52 1.24
CA LEU A 100 13.71 15.86 0.78
C LEU A 100 14.68 16.43 1.81
N GLY A 101 15.86 16.84 1.34
CA GLY A 101 16.82 17.61 2.14
C GLY A 101 16.38 19.05 2.26
#